data_AF-A0A3L7TW08-F1
#
_entry.id   AF-A0A3L7TW08-F1
#
_cell.length_a   1.000
_cell.length_b   1.000
_cell.length_c   1.000
_cell.angle_alpha   90.00
_cell.angle_beta   90.00
_cell.angle_gamma   90.00
#
_symmetry.space_group_name_H-M   'P 1'
#
loop_
_entity.id
_entity.type
_entity.pdbx_description
1 polymer ?
#
loop_
_entity_poly.entity_id
_entity_poly.type
_entity_poly.pdbx_seq_one_letter_code
_entity_poly.pdbx_strand_id
1 'polypeptide(L)'
;MKLYHEPFFKYAFSEQRKIEKIHLPELKPLTHIIICKNPVPSKNKDDILFTGTTNADCWMLFSHPLIVMAGDIFYAIEQDPS
;
A
#
# COMPACT_ATOMS: atom_id res chain seq x y z
N MET A 1 12.09 -19.77 4.38
CA MET A 1 12.30 -18.55 5.19
C MET A 1 12.43 -17.40 4.20
N LYS A 2 11.29 -16.77 3.83
CA LYS A 2 11.29 -15.70 2.81
C LYS A 2 11.99 -14.49 3.43
N LEU A 3 13.16 -14.16 2.90
CA LEU A 3 13.85 -12.90 3.12
C LEU A 3 12.84 -11.78 2.83
N TYR A 4 12.78 -10.78 3.71
CA TYR A 4 11.95 -9.59 3.53
C TYR A 4 12.15 -9.06 2.10
N HIS A 5 11.17 -9.33 1.23
CA HIS A 5 11.17 -8.83 -0.13
C HIS A 5 10.95 -7.32 -0.06
N GLU A 6 11.77 -6.59 -0.82
CA GLU A 6 11.70 -5.14 -1.03
C GLU A 6 10.24 -4.67 -1.23
N PRO A 7 9.89 -3.43 -0.83
CA PRO A 7 8.51 -3.00 -0.90
C PRO A 7 8.02 -3.06 -2.35
N PHE A 8 6.94 -3.80 -2.58
CA PHE A 8 6.41 -4.06 -3.92
C PHE A 8 6.04 -2.77 -4.67
N PHE A 9 5.59 -1.72 -3.97
CA PHE A 9 5.50 -0.38 -4.54
C PHE A 9 5.82 0.71 -3.50
N LYS A 10 6.63 1.69 -3.89
CA LYS A 10 6.92 2.91 -3.11
C LYS A 10 6.28 4.11 -3.79
N TYR A 11 5.43 4.83 -3.05
CA TYR A 11 4.81 6.07 -3.51
C TYR A 11 5.40 7.24 -2.71
N ALA A 12 5.93 8.24 -3.40
CA ALA A 12 6.42 9.47 -2.81
C ALA A 12 5.64 10.66 -3.38
N PHE A 13 5.16 11.54 -2.51
CA PHE A 13 4.29 12.65 -2.89
C PHE A 13 5.02 13.98 -2.74
N SER A 14 5.05 14.78 -3.81
CA SER A 14 5.69 16.09 -3.83
C SER A 14 4.76 17.23 -3.40
N GLU A 15 3.45 16.96 -3.31
CA GLU A 15 2.43 17.95 -2.99
C GLU A 15 1.26 17.29 -2.27
N GLN A 16 0.42 18.10 -1.63
CA GLN A 16 -0.77 17.60 -0.96
C GLN A 16 -1.77 17.08 -1.99
N ARG A 17 -2.23 15.83 -1.82
CA ARG A 17 -3.24 15.24 -2.68
C ARG A 17 -4.24 14.41 -1.89
N LYS A 18 -5.45 14.29 -2.43
CA LYS A 18 -6.46 13.33 -2.00
C LYS A 18 -6.38 12.13 -2.93
N ILE A 19 -6.11 10.95 -2.39
CA ILE A 19 -5.99 9.71 -3.15
C ILE A 19 -7.16 8.80 -2.82
N GLU A 20 -7.93 8.44 -3.83
CA GLU A 20 -9.11 7.57 -3.66
C GLU A 20 -8.83 6.12 -4.04
N LYS A 21 -7.78 5.90 -4.83
CA LYS A 21 -7.32 4.58 -5.27
C LYS A 21 -5.87 4.60 -5.70
N ILE A 22 -5.24 3.44 -5.69
CA ILE A 22 -3.90 3.24 -6.27
C ILE A 22 -3.93 2.05 -7.23
N HIS A 23 -3.07 2.09 -8.24
CA HIS A 23 -2.87 1.01 -9.20
C HIS A 23 -1.58 0.27 -8.90
N LEU A 24 -1.65 -1.06 -8.88
CA LEU A 24 -0.55 -1.96 -8.53
C LEU A 24 -0.36 -2.99 -9.66
N PRO A 25 0.06 -2.58 -10.86
CA PRO A 25 -0.04 -3.37 -12.10
C PRO A 25 0.76 -4.68 -12.10
N GLU A 26 1.79 -4.81 -11.26
CA GLU A 26 2.66 -5.99 -11.20
C GLU A 26 2.14 -7.07 -10.23
N LEU A 27 1.02 -6.81 -9.57
CA LEU A 27 0.38 -7.78 -8.68
C LEU A 27 -0.56 -8.71 -9.44
N LYS A 28 -0.86 -9.84 -8.81
CA LYS A 28 -2.00 -10.65 -9.21
C LYS A 28 -3.31 -9.90 -8.87
N PRO A 29 -4.37 -10.12 -9.65
CA PRO A 29 -5.70 -9.66 -9.27
C PRO A 29 -6.14 -10.25 -7.93
N LEU A 30 -6.98 -9.53 -7.19
CA LEU A 30 -7.53 -9.98 -5.90
C LEU A 30 -6.47 -10.23 -4.82
N THR A 31 -5.31 -9.56 -4.93
CA THR A 31 -4.24 -9.64 -3.94
C THR A 31 -4.54 -8.75 -2.74
N HIS A 32 -4.29 -9.28 -1.53
CA HIS A 32 -4.42 -8.54 -0.28
C HIS A 32 -3.22 -7.61 -0.09
N ILE A 33 -3.48 -6.33 0.20
CA ILE A 33 -2.48 -5.28 0.25
C ILE A 33 -2.59 -4.47 1.54
N ILE A 34 -1.44 -4.21 2.15
CA ILE A 34 -1.27 -3.22 3.21
C ILE A 34 -0.58 -1.99 2.64
N ILE A 35 -1.10 -0.81 2.97
CA ILE A 35 -0.43 0.47 2.80
C ILE A 35 0.10 0.93 4.14
N CYS A 36 1.38 1.25 4.22
CA CYS A 36 2.04 1.66 5.45
C CYS A 36 3.13 2.71 5.23
N LYS A 37 3.45 3.47 6.28
CA LYS A 37 4.53 4.48 6.27
C LYS A 37 5.92 3.88 6.30
N ASN A 38 6.06 2.67 6.83
CA ASN A 38 7.31 1.93 6.90
C ASN A 38 7.21 0.61 6.15
N PRO A 39 8.25 0.17 5.44
CA PRO A 39 8.20 -1.04 4.62
C PRO A 39 8.20 -2.35 5.44
N VAL A 40 8.24 -2.26 6.78
CA VAL A 40 8.24 -3.41 7.69
C VAL A 40 7.09 -3.24 8.71
N PRO A 41 5.82 -3.33 8.29
CA PRO A 41 4.67 -3.05 9.15
C PRO A 41 4.52 -4.06 10.30
N SER A 42 5.13 -5.24 10.22
CA SER A 42 5.09 -6.26 11.28
C SER A 42 5.70 -5.79 12.60
N LYS A 43 6.55 -4.77 12.60
CA LYS A 43 7.16 -4.20 13.81
C LYS A 43 6.31 -3.12 14.47
N ASN A 44 5.37 -2.51 13.75
CA ASN A 44 4.56 -1.42 14.28
C ASN A 44 3.23 -1.32 13.53
N LYS A 45 2.14 -1.74 14.19
CA LYS A 45 0.78 -1.66 13.61
C LYS A 45 0.32 -0.21 13.40
N ASP A 46 0.87 0.74 14.16
CA ASP A 46 0.51 2.16 14.04
C ASP A 46 1.00 2.78 12.72
N ASP A 47 1.88 2.08 11.99
CA ASP A 47 2.36 2.51 10.67
C ASP A 47 1.44 2.09 9.52
N ILE A 48 0.41 1.28 9.79
CA ILE A 48 -0.58 0.84 8.78
C ILE A 48 -1.61 1.95 8.56
N LEU A 49 -1.68 2.43 7.33
CA LEU A 49 -2.62 3.46 6.91
C LEU A 49 -3.90 2.87 6.36
N PHE A 50 -3.78 1.76 5.65
CA PHE A 50 -4.91 1.11 5.00
C PHE A 50 -4.60 -0.36 4.74
N THR A 51 -5.65 -1.17 4.75
CA THR A 51 -5.61 -2.57 4.33
C THR A 51 -6.77 -2.82 3.38
N GLY A 52 -6.50 -3.47 2.25
CA GLY A 52 -7.51 -3.73 1.24
C GLY A 52 -7.14 -4.86 0.30
N THR A 53 -7.93 -5.03 -0.74
CA THR A 53 -7.71 -6.05 -1.76
C THR A 53 -7.83 -5.39 -3.13
N THR A 54 -6.93 -5.74 -4.05
CA THR A 54 -7.01 -5.24 -5.43
C THR A 54 -8.22 -5.85 -6.15
N ASN A 55 -8.74 -5.15 -7.14
CA ASN A 55 -9.78 -5.68 -8.02
C ASN A 55 -9.17 -6.51 -9.18
N ALA A 56 -10.00 -6.90 -10.14
CA ALA A 56 -9.58 -7.66 -11.32
C ALA A 56 -8.49 -6.94 -12.15
N ASP A 57 -8.49 -5.60 -12.12
CA ASP A 57 -7.58 -4.73 -12.87
C ASP A 57 -6.42 -4.22 -12.00
N CYS A 58 -6.15 -4.87 -10.86
CA CYS A 58 -5.08 -4.50 -9.93
C CYS A 58 -5.19 -3.08 -9.33
N TRP A 59 -6.39 -2.50 -9.31
CA TRP A 59 -6.68 -1.27 -8.57
C TRP A 59 -7.13 -1.61 -7.15
N MET A 60 -6.61 -0.87 -6.18
CA MET A 60 -7.11 -0.89 -4.82
C MET A 60 -7.85 0.41 -4.53
N LEU A 61 -9.13 0.29 -4.17
CA LEU A 61 -10.01 1.39 -3.81
C LEU A 61 -9.93 1.61 -2.29
N PHE A 62 -9.81 2.86 -1.87
CA PHE A 62 -9.85 3.20 -0.46
C PHE A 62 -11.30 3.42 0.00
N SER A 63 -11.67 2.85 1.16
CA SER A 63 -13.00 3.10 1.75
C SER A 63 -13.17 4.56 2.16
N HIS A 64 -12.06 5.21 2.51
CA HIS A 64 -11.97 6.64 2.74
C HIS A 64 -10.72 7.17 2.02
N PRO A 65 -10.82 8.32 1.33
CA PRO A 65 -9.67 8.88 0.62
C PRO A 65 -8.49 9.14 1.55
N LEU A 66 -7.30 8.70 1.16
CA LEU A 66 -6.06 9.01 1.85
C LEU A 66 -5.67 10.46 1.53
N ILE A 67 -5.50 11.27 2.57
CA ILE A 67 -4.93 12.62 2.44
C ILE A 67 -3.43 12.49 2.64
N VAL A 68 -2.67 12.83 1.60
CA VAL A 68 -1.21 12.76 1.58
C VAL A 68 -0.65 14.15 1.53
N MET A 69 0.48 14.38 2.21
CA MET A 69 1.17 15.65 2.27
C MET A 69 2.44 15.64 1.42
N ALA A 70 2.98 16.83 1.13
CA ALA A 70 4.30 16.94 0.48
C ALA A 70 5.38 16.30 1.38
N GLY A 71 6.19 15.43 0.79
CA GLY A 71 7.23 14.67 1.48
C GLY A 71 6.75 13.33 2.06
N ASP A 72 5.46 13.04 2.04
CA ASP A 72 4.96 11.74 2.49
C ASP A 72 5.44 10.61 1.57
N ILE A 73 5.78 9.49 2.21
CA ILE A 73 6.16 8.26 1.55
C ILE A 73 5.33 7.13 2.13
N PHE A 74 4.75 6.31 1.26
CA PHE A 74 4.07 5.07 1.67
C PHE A 74 4.53 3.90 0.83
N TYR A 75 4.32 2.72 1.38
CA TYR A 75 4.67 1.45 0.78
C TYR A 75 3.40 0.60 0.64
N ALA A 76 3.22 -0.03 -0.51
CA ALA A 76 2.23 -1.07 -0.70
C ALA A 76 2.90 -2.44 -0.62
N ILE A 77 2.39 -3.29 0.25
CA ILE A 77 2.98 -4.59 0.58
C ILE A 77 1.91 -5.66 0.43
N GLU A 78 2.21 -6.67 -0.38
CA GLU A 78 1.41 -7.88 -0.49
C GLU A 78 1.43 -8.65 0.83
N GLN A 79 0.25 -8.99 1.34
CA GLN A 79 0.12 -9.97 2.41
C GLN A 79 -0.11 -11.35 1.81
N ASP A 80 0.79 -12.29 2.11
CA ASP A 80 0.53 -13.70 1.86
C ASP A 80 -0.75 -14.09 2.67
N PRO A 81 -1.76 -14.70 2.03
CA PRO A 81 -2.86 -15.29 2.76
C PRO A 81 -2.31 -16.47 3.56
N SER A 82 -2.28 -16.30 4.88
CA SER A 82 -1.90 -17.34 5.86
C SER A 82 -2.69 -18.63 5.65
#